data_AF-A0A956ZIN5-F1
#
_entry.id   AF-A0A956ZIN5-F1
#
_cell.length_a   1.000
_cell.length_b   1.000
_cell.length_c   1.000
_cell.angle_alpha   90.00
_cell.angle_beta   90.00
_cell.angle_gamma   90.00
#
_symmetry.space_group_name_H-M   'P 1'
#
loop_
_entity.id
_entity.type
_entity.pdbx_description
1 polymer ?
#
loop_
_entity_poly.entity_id
_entity_poly.type
_entity_poly.pdbx_seq_one_letter_code
_entity_poly.pdbx_strand_id
1 'polypeptide(L)'
;MTPRRWQLQEAKNKLSEVVRRACDEGPQEITVHGKPAVVVVSAAEWAEVGKKKKTVYEWMYESDLPVLNEEEHAYFTERPDYPDRPPPAFDV
;
A
#
# COMPACT_ATOMS: atom_id res chain seq x y z
N MET A 1 -3.40 -14.29 0.66
CA MET A 1 -3.34 -15.23 -0.49
C MET A 1 -2.05 -16.01 -0.37
N THR A 2 -2.10 -17.34 -0.37
CA THR A 2 -0.89 -18.17 -0.26
C THR A 2 -0.33 -18.35 -1.66
N PRO A 3 0.87 -17.87 -1.98
CA PRO A 3 1.45 -18.02 -3.31
C PRO A 3 1.63 -19.52 -3.61
N ARG A 4 1.32 -19.92 -4.84
CA ARG A 4 1.52 -21.30 -5.27
C ARG A 4 3.01 -21.62 -5.23
N ARG A 5 3.36 -22.79 -4.69
CA ARG A 5 4.74 -23.21 -4.45
C ARG A 5 5.27 -24.11 -5.56
N TRP A 6 6.48 -23.83 -5.99
CA TRP A 6 7.22 -24.55 -7.02
C TRP A 6 8.56 -25.00 -6.46
N GLN A 7 8.93 -26.27 -6.60
CA GLN A 7 10.33 -26.65 -6.37
C GLN A 7 11.19 -26.04 -7.47
N LEU A 8 12.42 -25.60 -7.15
CA LEU A 8 13.31 -24.94 -8.12
C LEU A 8 13.50 -25.74 -9.42
N GLN A 9 13.59 -27.06 -9.32
CA GLN A 9 13.73 -27.94 -10.49
C GLN A 9 12.48 -27.91 -11.39
N GLU A 10 11.28 -27.91 -10.80
CA GLU A 10 10.03 -27.80 -11.54
C GLU A 10 9.89 -26.42 -12.17
N ALA A 11 10.18 -25.35 -11.41
CA ALA A 11 10.14 -23.98 -11.89
C ALA A 11 11.08 -23.78 -13.09
N LYS A 12 12.28 -24.36 -13.06
CA LYS A 12 13.22 -24.31 -14.20
C LYS A 12 12.62 -24.92 -15.47
N ASN A 13 11.97 -26.07 -15.34
CA ASN A 13 11.40 -26.80 -16.48
C ASN A 13 10.09 -26.17 -17.01
N LYS A 14 9.40 -25.39 -16.16
CA LYS A 14 8.11 -24.76 -16.47
C LYS A 14 8.16 -23.24 -16.32
N LEU A 15 9.32 -22.63 -16.59
CA LEU A 15 9.53 -21.19 -16.31
C LEU A 15 8.49 -20.31 -17.01
N SER A 16 8.14 -20.62 -18.26
CA SER A 16 7.10 -19.89 -18.99
C SER A 16 5.73 -19.94 -18.31
N GLU A 17 5.38 -21.08 -17.69
CA GLU A 17 4.13 -21.23 -16.94
C GLU A 17 4.19 -20.43 -15.63
N VAL A 18 5.32 -20.48 -14.92
CA VAL A 18 5.53 -19.70 -13.69
C VAL A 18 5.38 -18.21 -13.99
N VAL A 19 6.00 -17.72 -15.08
CA VAL A 19 5.90 -16.31 -15.50
C VAL A 19 4.46 -15.95 -15.87
N ARG A 20 3.78 -16.79 -16.67
CA ARG A 20 2.39 -16.54 -17.05
C ARG A 20 1.49 -16.44 -15.82
N ARG A 21 1.61 -17.38 -14.88
CA ARG A 21 0.84 -17.36 -13.64
C ARG A 21 1.20 -16.18 -12.74
N ALA A 22 2.47 -15.76 -12.71
CA ALA A 22 2.87 -14.56 -11.98
C ALA A 22 2.18 -13.28 -12.50
N CYS A 23 1.86 -13.24 -13.79
CA CYS A 23 1.10 -12.15 -14.41
C CYS A 23 -0.42 -12.30 -14.23
N ASP A 24 -0.96 -13.51 -14.39
CA ASP A 24 -2.42 -13.74 -14.47
C ASP A 24 -3.06 -14.07 -13.11
N GLU A 25 -2.34 -14.82 -12.27
CA GLU A 25 -2.83 -15.40 -11.00
C GLU A 25 -2.19 -14.74 -9.76
N GLY A 26 -1.14 -13.94 -9.97
CA GLY A 26 -0.38 -13.28 -8.91
C GLY A 26 0.86 -14.06 -8.43
N PRO A 27 1.46 -13.69 -7.29
CA PRO A 27 2.78 -14.16 -6.87
C PRO A 27 2.98 -15.69 -6.85
N GLN A 28 4.12 -16.15 -7.37
CA GLN A 28 4.51 -17.57 -7.42
C GLN A 28 5.77 -17.81 -6.57
N GLU A 29 5.69 -18.66 -5.56
CA GLU A 29 6.81 -18.96 -4.66
C GLU A 29 7.66 -20.11 -5.20
N ILE A 30 8.97 -19.93 -5.23
CA ILE A 30 9.93 -20.98 -5.57
C ILE A 30 10.70 -21.39 -4.31
N THR A 31 10.76 -22.71 -4.08
CA THR A 31 11.44 -23.31 -2.95
C THR A 31 12.72 -24.05 -3.35
N VAL A 32 13.72 -24.04 -2.47
CA VAL A 32 14.97 -24.81 -2.58
C VAL A 32 15.06 -25.72 -1.37
N HIS A 33 15.18 -27.03 -1.59
CA HIS A 33 15.13 -28.06 -0.52
C HIS A 33 13.88 -27.90 0.38
N GLY A 34 12.73 -27.56 -0.21
CA GLY A 34 11.46 -27.36 0.51
C GLY A 34 11.37 -26.07 1.33
N LYS A 35 12.39 -25.20 1.31
CA LYS A 35 12.36 -23.90 1.97
C LYS A 35 12.07 -22.79 0.97
N PRO A 36 11.23 -21.79 1.29
CA PRO A 36 11.02 -20.62 0.44
C PRO A 36 12.35 -19.94 0.13
N ALA A 37 12.61 -19.66 -1.15
CA ALA A 37 13.87 -19.06 -1.60
C ALA A 37 13.63 -17.74 -2.34
N VAL A 38 12.69 -17.72 -3.28
CA VAL A 38 12.32 -16.51 -4.04
C VAL A 38 10.82 -16.50 -4.36
N VAL A 39 10.28 -15.33 -4.67
CA VAL A 39 8.92 -15.17 -5.19
C VAL A 39 9.00 -14.44 -6.53
N VAL A 40 8.32 -14.98 -7.54
CA VAL A 40 8.17 -14.37 -8.85
C VAL A 40 6.88 -13.57 -8.85
N VAL A 41 6.99 -12.28 -9.17
CA VAL A 41 5.87 -11.34 -9.33
C VAL A 41 5.94 -10.71 -10.71
N SER A 42 4.81 -10.21 -11.22
CA SER A 42 4.82 -9.45 -12.46
C SER A 42 5.64 -8.16 -12.29
N ALA A 43 6.27 -7.70 -13.37
CA ALA A 43 7.02 -6.44 -13.33
C ALA A 43 6.12 -5.24 -12.99
N ALA A 44 4.86 -5.27 -13.41
CA ALA A 44 3.87 -4.24 -13.09
C ALA A 44 3.59 -4.21 -11.58
N GLU A 45 3.35 -5.38 -10.96
CA GLU A 45 3.12 -5.46 -9.51
C GLU A 45 4.36 -5.01 -8.73
N TRP A 46 5.56 -5.43 -9.15
CA TRP A 46 6.81 -4.99 -8.54
C TRP A 46 7.00 -3.47 -8.61
N ALA A 47 6.63 -2.84 -9.73
CA ALA A 47 6.72 -1.40 -9.90
C ALA A 47 5.81 -0.63 -8.92
N GLU A 48 4.70 -1.23 -8.46
CA GLU A 48 3.84 -0.62 -7.44
C GLU A 48 4.42 -0.71 -6.02
N VAL A 49 5.21 -1.75 -5.72
CA VAL A 49 5.71 -2.04 -4.34
C VAL A 49 6.63 -0.94 -3.78
N GLY A 50 7.23 -0.11 -4.64
CA GLY A 50 8.09 1.01 -4.25
C GLY A 50 7.46 2.39 -4.38
N LYS A 51 6.22 2.51 -4.89
CA LYS A 51 5.58 3.82 -4.98
C LYS A 51 5.34 4.36 -3.59
N LYS A 52 5.81 5.58 -3.32
CA LYS A 52 5.46 6.31 -2.10
C LYS A 52 3.94 6.32 -2.02
N LYS A 53 3.39 5.60 -1.03
CA LYS A 53 2.00 5.78 -0.67
C LYS A 53 1.89 7.23 -0.20
N LYS A 54 0.98 7.99 -0.80
CA LYS A 54 0.67 9.35 -0.33
C LYS A 54 0.49 9.28 1.18
N THR A 55 1.11 10.21 1.90
CA THR A 55 0.83 10.33 3.32
C THR A 55 -0.64 10.66 3.49
N VAL A 56 -1.22 10.38 4.65
CA VAL A 56 -2.60 10.80 4.95
C VAL A 56 -2.74 12.31 4.75
N TYR A 57 -1.70 13.08 5.09
CA TYR A 57 -1.63 14.52 4.85
C TYR A 57 -1.68 14.88 3.36
N GLU A 58 -0.84 14.25 2.54
CA GLU A 58 -0.78 14.50 1.08
C GLU A 58 -2.09 14.12 0.38
N TRP A 59 -2.73 13.02 0.81
CA TRP A 59 -4.07 12.66 0.35
C TRP A 59 -5.14 13.67 0.79
N MET A 60 -5.09 14.15 2.04
CA MET A 60 -6.06 15.09 2.61
C MET A 60 -5.95 16.49 1.98
N TYR A 61 -4.72 16.93 1.67
CA TYR A 61 -4.44 18.21 1.03
C TYR A 61 -4.88 18.25 -0.44
N GLU A 62 -4.73 17.13 -1.17
CA GLU A 62 -5.24 17.00 -2.54
C GLU A 62 -6.74 16.67 -2.61
N SER A 63 -7.33 16.23 -1.49
CA SER A 63 -8.78 16.01 -1.42
C SER A 63 -9.48 17.37 -1.40
N ASP A 64 -10.60 17.47 -2.12
CA ASP A 64 -11.48 18.65 -2.14
C ASP A 64 -12.28 18.78 -0.84
N LEU A 65 -11.59 18.59 0.29
CA LEU A 65 -12.16 18.80 1.61
C LEU A 65 -12.25 20.32 1.85
N PRO A 66 -13.37 20.80 2.37
CA PRO A 66 -13.49 22.21 2.73
C PRO A 66 -12.42 22.52 3.79
N VAL A 67 -11.43 23.33 3.41
CA VAL A 67 -10.59 24.02 4.38
C VAL A 67 -11.51 24.98 5.10
N LEU A 68 -11.71 24.77 6.40
CA LEU A 68 -12.56 25.64 7.22
C LEU A 68 -12.08 27.08 7.04
N ASN A 69 -12.99 27.97 6.64
CA ASN A 69 -12.71 29.40 6.65
C ASN A 69 -12.68 29.92 8.11
N GLU A 70 -12.32 31.19 8.29
CA GLU A 70 -12.22 31.80 9.62
C GLU A 70 -13.54 31.75 10.41
N GLU A 71 -14.68 31.91 9.73
CA GLU A 71 -16.02 31.87 10.34
C GLU A 71 -16.40 30.44 10.77
N GLU A 72 -16.11 29.46 9.93
CA GLU A 72 -16.35 28.04 10.22
C GLU A 72 -15.42 27.53 11.34
N HIS A 73 -14.17 27.98 11.36
CA HIS A 73 -13.23 27.65 12.42
C HIS A 73 -13.69 28.22 13.77
N ALA A 74 -14.12 29.48 13.80
CA ALA A 74 -14.70 30.12 14.98
C ALA A 74 -15.90 29.33 15.52
N TYR A 75 -16.83 28.94 14.64
CA TYR A 75 -18.00 28.14 15.01
C TYR A 75 -17.63 26.82 15.71
N PHE A 76 -16.60 26.10 15.23
CA PHE A 76 -16.17 24.87 15.87
C PHE A 76 -15.48 25.10 17.21
N THR A 77 -14.63 26.13 17.33
CA THR A 77 -13.86 26.44 18.55
C THR A 77 -14.68 27.09 19.66
N GLU A 78 -15.78 27.75 19.31
CA GLU A 78 -16.69 28.40 20.27
C GLU A 78 -17.77 27.46 20.80
N ARG A 79 -17.76 26.19 20.37
CA ARG A 79 -18.69 25.20 20.90
C ARG A 79 -18.46 25.01 22.41
N PRO A 80 -19.52 24.92 23.23
CA PRO A 80 -19.40 24.72 24.67
C PRO A 80 -18.64 23.44 25.06
N ASP A 81 -18.62 22.45 24.16
CA ASP A 81 -17.95 21.16 24.31
C ASP A 81 -16.57 21.10 23.64
N TYR A 82 -16.06 22.20 23.07
CA TYR A 82 -14.71 22.23 22.53
C TYR A 82 -13.70 22.17 23.69
N PRO A 83 -12.68 21.31 23.62
CA PRO A 83 -11.71 21.19 24.71
C PRO A 83 -10.89 22.48 24.83
N ASP A 84 -10.65 22.96 26.06
CA ASP A 84 -9.86 24.17 26.35
C ASP A 84 -8.39 24.10 25.90
N ARG A 85 -7.95 22.95 25.36
CA ARG A 85 -6.61 22.78 24.81
C ARG A 85 -6.61 23.17 23.34
N PRO A 86 -5.58 23.89 22.85
CA PRO A 86 -5.46 24.17 21.43
C PRO A 86 -5.40 22.85 20.64
N PRO A 87 -5.93 22.83 19.40
CA PRO A 87 -5.78 21.67 18.53
C PRO A 87 -4.29 21.34 18.36
N PRO A 88 -3.93 20.06 18.19
CA PRO A 88 -2.54 19.70 17.99
C PRO A 88 -2.00 20.48 16.78
N ALA A 89 -0.87 21.15 16.98
CA ALA A 89 -0.13 21.72 15.86
C ALA A 89 0.26 20.55 14.96
N PHE A 90 -0.34 20.47 13.77
CA PHE A 90 0.14 19.56 12.75
C PHE A 90 1.38 20.21 12.15
N ASP A 91 2.56 19.76 12.60
CA ASP A 91 3.81 20.12 11.95
C ASP A 91 3.80 19.50 10.54
N VAL A 92 3.83 20.36 9.52
CA VAL A 92 3.89 20.01 8.09
C VAL A 92 5.32 20.16 7.59
#